data_AF-A0A0A8YYC3-F1
#
_entry.id   AF-A0A0A8YYC3-F1
#
_cell.length_a   1.000
_cell.length_b   1.000
_cell.length_c   1.000
_cell.angle_alpha   90.00
_cell.angle_beta   90.00
_cell.angle_gamma   90.00
#
_symmetry.space_group_name_H-M   'P 1'
#
loop_
_entity.id
_entity.type
_entity.pdbx_description
1 polymer ?
#
loop_
_entity_poly.entity_id
_entity_poly.type
_entity_poly.pdbx_seq_one_letter_code
_entity_poly.pdbx_strand_id
1 'polypeptide(L)'
;MTRQGVSPNGVTFVGLLHACSHMGLVDEGRGFFESMEKDHGIAPGIEHYGCVADLLSRAGRLDEALEFVNGMPVEPNSVVWGALLGGARLHKNVDVGEEAIRHLAMLDPGNDGYYVVFSNIYADAGCWEDVARV
;
A
#
# COMPACT_ATOMS: atom_id res chain seq x y z
N MET A 1 11.31 21.09 -0.90
CA MET A 1 11.81 21.53 0.42
C MET A 1 13.35 21.65 0.41
N THR A 2 13.90 22.60 -0.33
CA THR A 2 15.37 22.87 -0.34
C THR A 2 15.69 24.36 -0.19
N ARG A 3 14.72 25.16 0.29
CA ARG A 3 14.84 26.61 0.43
C ARG A 3 15.41 27.08 1.78
N GLN A 4 15.66 26.18 2.73
CA GLN A 4 16.12 26.55 4.08
C GLN A 4 17.43 25.85 4.51
N GLY A 5 18.15 25.18 3.60
CA GLY A 5 19.43 24.53 3.92
C GLY A 5 19.33 23.31 4.85
N VAL A 6 18.12 22.82 5.13
CA VAL A 6 17.89 21.58 5.88
C VAL A 6 17.83 20.42 4.89
N SER A 7 18.69 19.43 5.08
CA SER A 7 18.68 18.20 4.29
C SER A 7 17.42 17.37 4.60
N PRO A 8 16.72 16.84 3.58
CA PRO A 8 15.65 15.87 3.78
C PRO A 8 16.13 14.67 4.61
N ASN A 9 15.23 14.06 5.36
CA ASN A 9 15.42 12.80 6.07
C ASN A 9 14.27 11.83 5.77
N GLY A 10 14.31 10.60 6.30
CA GLY A 10 13.25 9.61 6.07
C GLY A 10 11.85 10.14 6.38
N VAL A 11 11.67 10.83 7.51
CA VAL A 11 10.37 11.43 7.87
C VAL A 11 9.87 12.43 6.83
N THR A 12 10.77 13.20 6.21
CA THR A 12 10.43 14.12 5.11
C THR A 12 9.89 13.35 3.90
N PHE A 13 10.52 12.22 3.56
CA PHE A 13 10.09 11.38 2.45
C PHE A 13 8.77 10.66 2.71
N VAL A 14 8.51 10.20 3.94
CA VAL A 14 7.18 9.70 4.32
C VAL A 14 6.10 10.74 4.04
N GLY A 15 6.32 11.99 4.46
CA GLY A 15 5.38 13.09 4.20
C GLY A 15 5.17 13.36 2.71
N LEU A 16 6.24 13.36 1.92
CA LEU A 16 6.17 13.54 0.45
C LEU A 16 5.41 12.40 -0.22
N LEU A 17 5.78 11.16 0.08
CA LEU A 17 5.17 9.97 -0.51
C LEU A 17 3.68 9.85 -0.14
N HIS A 18 3.34 10.15 1.11
CA HIS A 18 1.95 10.19 1.54
C HIS A 18 1.15 11.26 0.79
N ALA A 19 1.71 12.47 0.61
CA ALA A 19 1.06 13.50 -0.20
C ALA A 19 0.85 13.06 -1.65
N CYS A 20 1.86 12.43 -2.27
CA CYS A 20 1.72 11.85 -3.61
C CYS A 20 0.62 10.79 -3.66
N SER A 21 0.53 9.92 -2.65
CA SER A 21 -0.52 8.89 -2.54
C SER A 21 -1.92 9.49 -2.57
N HIS A 22 -2.18 10.51 -1.75
CA HIS A 22 -3.49 11.17 -1.71
C HIS A 22 -3.82 11.95 -2.98
N MET A 23 -2.82 12.49 -3.66
CA MET A 23 -3.02 13.26 -4.91
C MET A 23 -3.00 12.39 -6.17
N GLY A 24 -2.72 11.09 -6.07
CA GLY A 24 -2.58 10.20 -7.22
C GLY A 24 -1.36 10.49 -8.11
N LEU A 25 -0.34 11.14 -7.55
CA LEU A 25 0.89 11.52 -8.26
C LEU A 25 1.89 10.35 -8.28
N VAL A 26 1.58 9.33 -9.09
CA VAL A 26 2.33 8.06 -9.07
C VAL A 26 3.77 8.23 -9.53
N ASP A 27 3.99 8.94 -10.62
CA ASP A 27 5.31 9.10 -11.20
C ASP A 27 6.22 9.94 -10.29
N GLU A 28 5.68 11.01 -9.71
CA GLU A 28 6.39 11.84 -8.73
C GLU A 28 6.69 11.05 -7.45
N GLY A 29 5.73 10.27 -6.95
CA GLY A 29 5.93 9.44 -5.77
C GLY A 29 7.04 8.41 -5.97
N ARG A 30 7.08 7.75 -7.14
CA ARG A 30 8.18 6.84 -7.50
C ARG A 30 9.52 7.58 -7.62
N GLY A 31 9.52 8.74 -8.26
CA GLY A 31 10.71 9.59 -8.36
C GLY A 31 11.27 9.97 -6.99
N PHE A 32 10.41 10.38 -6.06
CA PHE A 32 10.83 10.68 -4.69
C PHE A 32 11.36 9.45 -3.96
N PHE A 33 10.70 8.31 -4.09
CA PHE A 33 11.15 7.06 -3.47
C PHE A 33 12.54 6.65 -3.97
N GLU A 34 12.78 6.71 -5.28
CA GLU A 34 14.10 6.40 -5.87
C GLU A 34 15.18 7.42 -5.47
N SER A 35 14.83 8.71 -5.38
CA SER A 35 15.77 9.76 -4.99
C SER A 35 16.29 9.60 -3.57
N MET A 36 15.55 8.90 -2.68
CA MET A 36 15.96 8.70 -1.30
C MET A 36 17.37 8.13 -1.21
N GLU A 37 17.62 7.03 -1.91
CA GLU A 37 18.92 6.38 -1.89
C GLU A 37 19.88 7.04 -2.89
N LYS A 38 19.42 7.29 -4.13
CA LYS A 38 20.26 7.82 -5.22
C LYS A 38 20.84 9.20 -4.93
N ASP A 39 20.00 10.11 -4.43
CA ASP A 39 20.34 11.54 -4.33
C ASP A 39 20.57 11.99 -2.88
N HIS A 40 19.99 11.27 -1.91
CA HIS A 40 20.05 11.65 -0.49
C HIS A 40 20.77 10.64 0.41
N GLY A 41 21.13 9.45 -0.08
CA GLY A 41 21.80 8.42 0.72
C GLY A 41 20.95 7.88 1.88
N ILE A 42 19.63 7.96 1.76
CA ILE A 42 18.66 7.52 2.76
C ILE A 42 18.10 6.17 2.32
N ALA A 43 18.39 5.12 3.08
CA ALA A 43 17.79 3.81 2.83
C ALA A 43 16.28 3.84 3.16
N PRO A 44 15.41 3.33 2.26
CA PRO A 44 13.98 3.25 2.54
C PRO A 44 13.67 2.27 3.69
N GLY A 45 12.94 2.76 4.69
CA GLY A 45 12.33 1.96 5.77
C GLY A 45 10.91 1.48 5.43
N ILE A 46 10.34 0.62 6.28
CA ILE A 46 9.01 0.00 6.09
C ILE A 46 7.90 1.02 5.84
N GLU A 47 7.97 2.17 6.50
CA GLU A 47 7.04 3.28 6.34
C GLU A 47 7.04 3.87 4.92
N HIS A 48 8.19 3.91 4.25
CA HIS A 48 8.31 4.41 2.88
C HIS A 48 7.73 3.42 1.87
N TYR A 49 8.03 2.13 2.06
CA TYR A 49 7.43 1.06 1.26
C TYR A 49 5.90 1.05 1.41
N GLY A 50 5.39 1.20 2.64
CA GLY A 50 3.96 1.34 2.89
C GLY A 50 3.32 2.50 2.12
N CYS A 51 3.98 3.66 2.04
CA CYS A 51 3.48 4.78 1.25
C CYS A 51 3.45 4.49 -0.26
N VAL A 52 4.46 3.79 -0.81
CA VAL A 52 4.47 3.44 -2.24
C VAL A 52 3.42 2.36 -2.56
N ALA A 53 3.25 1.38 -1.67
CA ALA A 53 2.19 0.39 -1.80
C ALA A 53 0.80 1.04 -1.79
N ASP A 54 0.54 1.98 -0.86
CA ASP A 54 -0.71 2.76 -0.81
C ASP A 54 -0.91 3.62 -2.06
N LEU A 55 0.13 4.29 -2.54
CA LEU A 55 0.11 5.09 -3.77
C LEU A 55 -0.31 4.26 -4.99
N LEU A 56 0.34 3.10 -5.20
CA LEU A 56 0.01 2.21 -6.32
C LEU A 56 -1.39 1.62 -6.18
N SER A 57 -1.75 1.18 -4.97
CA SER A 57 -3.05 0.58 -4.68
C SER A 57 -4.21 1.54 -4.91
N ARG A 58 -4.09 2.78 -4.45
CA ARG A 58 -5.11 3.82 -4.66
C ARG A 58 -5.23 4.21 -6.13
N ALA A 59 -4.13 4.23 -6.87
CA ALA A 59 -4.12 4.51 -8.29
C ALA A 59 -4.70 3.37 -9.15
N GLY A 60 -5.09 2.24 -8.55
CA GLY A 60 -5.64 1.08 -9.28
C GLY A 60 -4.59 0.22 -9.95
N ARG A 61 -3.30 0.48 -9.69
CA ARG A 61 -2.17 -0.29 -10.21
C ARG A 61 -1.90 -1.49 -9.29
N LEU A 62 -2.93 -2.31 -9.06
CA LEU A 62 -2.91 -3.32 -7.99
C LEU A 62 -1.93 -4.47 -8.26
N ASP A 63 -1.78 -4.90 -9.50
CA ASP A 63 -0.78 -5.93 -9.86
C ASP A 63 0.64 -5.42 -9.58
N GLU A 64 0.92 -4.17 -9.97
CA GLU A 64 2.20 -3.54 -9.68
C GLU A 64 2.42 -3.30 -8.18
N ALA A 65 1.36 -2.95 -7.44
CA ALA A 65 1.42 -2.81 -5.99
C ALA A 65 1.78 -4.15 -5.34
N LEU A 66 1.19 -5.26 -5.81
CA LEU A 66 1.44 -6.59 -5.30
C LEU A 66 2.88 -7.06 -5.64
N GLU A 67 3.33 -6.85 -6.87
CA GLU A 67 4.71 -7.10 -7.28
C GLU A 67 5.71 -6.29 -6.44
N PHE A 68 5.41 -5.02 -6.21
CA PHE A 68 6.24 -4.15 -5.38
C PHE A 68 6.34 -4.66 -3.94
N VAL A 69 5.22 -5.04 -3.33
CA VAL A 69 5.18 -5.57 -1.95
C VAL A 69 5.93 -6.89 -1.83
N ASN A 70 5.76 -7.80 -2.80
CA ASN A 70 6.48 -9.07 -2.84
C ASN A 70 7.99 -8.91 -3.10
N GLY A 71 8.39 -7.83 -3.77
CA GLY A 71 9.78 -7.49 -4.03
C GLY A 71 10.49 -6.71 -2.92
N MET A 72 9.80 -6.42 -1.80
CA MET A 72 10.38 -5.64 -0.71
C MET A 72 11.58 -6.37 -0.08
N PRO A 73 12.68 -5.67 0.23
CA PRO A 73 13.84 -6.26 0.93
C PRO A 73 13.58 -6.47 2.43
N VAL A 74 12.41 -6.06 2.93
CA VAL A 74 11.96 -6.16 4.32
C VAL A 74 10.59 -6.82 4.35
N GLU A 75 10.28 -7.55 5.42
CA GLU A 75 9.00 -8.24 5.56
C GLU A 75 7.84 -7.23 5.62
N PRO A 76 6.83 -7.32 4.73
CA PRO A 76 5.70 -6.41 4.74
C PRO A 76 4.85 -6.59 5.99
N ASN A 77 4.51 -5.49 6.66
CA ASN A 77 3.67 -5.50 7.86
C ASN A 77 2.18 -5.32 7.54
N SER A 78 1.35 -5.32 8.58
CA SER A 78 -0.11 -5.17 8.44
C SER A 78 -0.54 -3.86 7.78
N VAL A 79 0.25 -2.79 7.88
CA VAL A 79 -0.03 -1.51 7.21
C VAL A 79 0.11 -1.65 5.69
N VAL A 80 1.15 -2.34 5.23
CA VAL A 80 1.40 -2.57 3.79
C VAL A 80 0.29 -3.41 3.17
N TRP A 81 -0.04 -4.55 3.79
CA TRP A 81 -1.12 -5.41 3.32
C TRP A 81 -2.50 -4.75 3.45
N GLY A 82 -2.71 -3.93 4.48
CA GLY A 82 -3.92 -3.13 4.63
C GLY A 82 -4.10 -2.11 3.50
N ALA A 83 -3.01 -1.55 2.97
CA ALA A 83 -3.05 -0.65 1.81
C ALA A 83 -3.50 -1.39 0.54
N LEU A 84 -2.97 -2.59 0.29
CA LEU A 84 -3.41 -3.47 -0.80
C LEU A 84 -4.89 -3.84 -0.66
N LEU A 85 -5.34 -4.23 0.53
CA LEU A 85 -6.75 -4.56 0.80
C LEU A 85 -7.67 -3.35 0.54
N GLY A 86 -7.25 -2.15 0.98
CA GLY A 86 -7.99 -0.91 0.75
C GLY A 86 -8.11 -0.56 -0.74
N GLY A 87 -7.03 -0.69 -1.50
CA GLY A 87 -7.04 -0.48 -2.96
C GLY A 87 -7.84 -1.55 -3.70
N ALA A 88 -7.70 -2.82 -3.30
CA ALA A 88 -8.48 -3.94 -3.83
C ALA A 88 -9.99 -3.69 -3.68
N ARG A 89 -10.42 -3.16 -2.52
CA ARG A 89 -11.80 -2.70 -2.32
C ARG A 89 -12.20 -1.56 -3.23
N LEU A 90 -11.39 -0.51 -3.30
CA LEU A 90 -11.69 0.67 -4.11
C LEU A 90 -11.91 0.30 -5.59
N HIS A 91 -11.13 -0.66 -6.10
CA HIS A 91 -11.12 -1.08 -7.50
C HIS A 91 -11.81 -2.43 -7.75
N LYS A 92 -12.49 -2.99 -6.74
CA LYS A 92 -13.25 -4.24 -6.83
C LYS A 92 -12.43 -5.44 -7.32
N ASN A 93 -11.15 -5.49 -6.96
CA ASN A 93 -10.26 -6.58 -7.33
C ASN A 93 -10.25 -7.63 -6.22
N VAL A 94 -10.94 -8.74 -6.46
CA VAL A 94 -11.07 -9.83 -5.48
C VAL A 94 -9.74 -10.55 -5.26
N ASP A 95 -8.99 -10.85 -6.33
CA ASP A 95 -7.76 -11.63 -6.27
C ASP A 95 -6.70 -10.98 -5.36
N VAL A 96 -6.47 -9.69 -5.52
CA VAL A 96 -5.53 -8.93 -4.66
C VAL A 96 -6.09 -8.79 -3.23
N GLY A 97 -7.41 -8.68 -3.09
CA GLY A 97 -8.07 -8.67 -1.78
C GLY A 97 -7.86 -9.98 -1.01
N GLU A 98 -7.92 -11.12 -1.70
CA GLU A 98 -7.67 -12.45 -1.11
C GLU A 98 -6.22 -12.67 -0.70
N GLU A 99 -5.28 -12.22 -1.52
CA GLU A 99 -3.86 -12.27 -1.15
C GLU A 99 -3.62 -11.41 0.10
N ALA A 100 -4.13 -10.18 0.11
CA ALA A 100 -3.95 -9.27 1.22
C ALA A 100 -4.56 -9.82 2.53
N ILE A 101 -5.78 -10.37 2.50
CA ILE A 101 -6.41 -10.92 3.71
C ILE A 101 -5.67 -12.14 4.25
N ARG A 102 -5.11 -13.00 3.38
CA ARG A 102 -4.32 -14.16 3.82
C ARG A 102 -3.11 -13.74 4.65
N HIS A 103 -2.37 -12.73 4.20
CA HIS A 103 -1.23 -12.21 4.98
C HIS A 103 -1.67 -11.49 6.24
N LEU A 104 -2.74 -10.69 6.16
CA LEU A 104 -3.27 -9.98 7.33
C LEU A 104 -3.76 -10.93 8.43
N ALA A 105 -4.40 -12.03 8.08
CA ALA A 105 -4.83 -13.05 9.03
C ALA A 105 -3.66 -13.72 9.78
N MET A 106 -2.48 -13.81 9.15
CA MET A 106 -1.26 -14.33 9.78
C MET A 106 -0.57 -13.27 10.66
N LEU A 107 -0.58 -12.01 10.24
CA LEU A 107 0.10 -10.91 10.92
C LEU A 107 -0.69 -10.34 12.12
N ASP A 108 -2.01 -10.28 11.99
CA ASP A 108 -2.90 -9.68 12.99
C ASP A 108 -4.25 -10.45 13.05
N PRO A 109 -4.24 -11.68 13.59
CA PRO A 109 -5.41 -12.57 13.61
C PRO A 109 -6.58 -12.03 14.46
N GLY A 110 -6.36 -11.01 15.29
CA GLY A 110 -7.40 -10.41 16.15
C GLY A 110 -8.14 -9.24 15.52
N ASN A 111 -7.82 -8.87 14.28
CA ASN A 111 -8.35 -7.67 13.64
C ASN A 111 -9.52 -8.01 12.71
N ASP A 112 -10.70 -8.10 13.30
CA ASP A 112 -11.97 -8.38 12.61
C ASP A 112 -12.30 -7.34 11.52
N GLY A 113 -11.72 -6.13 11.61
CA GLY A 113 -11.92 -5.05 10.65
C GLY A 113 -11.50 -5.44 9.23
N TYR A 114 -10.47 -6.29 9.08
CA TYR A 114 -10.03 -6.75 7.76
C TYR A 114 -11.06 -7.64 7.06
N TYR A 115 -11.75 -8.51 7.81
CA TYR A 115 -12.79 -9.37 7.25
C TYR A 115 -14.02 -8.57 6.81
N VAL A 116 -14.36 -7.48 7.51
CA VAL A 116 -15.43 -6.57 7.06
C VAL A 116 -15.07 -5.92 5.72
N VAL A 117 -13.82 -5.46 5.56
CA VAL A 117 -13.35 -4.89 4.28
C VAL A 117 -13.36 -5.93 3.18
N PHE A 118 -12.94 -7.17 3.48
CA PHE A 118 -12.95 -8.29 2.54
C PHE A 118 -14.35 -8.68 2.08
N SER A 119 -15.32 -8.83 2.98
CA SER A 119 -16.72 -9.08 2.62
C SER A 119 -17.31 -7.98 1.74
N ASN A 120 -16.92 -6.73 1.97
CA ASN A 120 -17.33 -5.61 1.12
C ASN A 120 -16.71 -5.70 -0.28
N ILE A 121 -15.47 -6.17 -0.44
CA ILE A 121 -14.86 -6.39 -1.77
C ILE A 121 -15.73 -7.35 -2.60
N TYR A 122 -16.12 -8.48 -2.01
CA TYR A 122 -16.97 -9.48 -2.65
C TYR A 122 -18.35 -8.92 -3.05
N ALA A 123 -18.98 -8.18 -2.13
CA ALA A 123 -20.27 -7.53 -2.38
C ALA A 123 -20.18 -6.47 -3.49
N ASP A 124 -19.13 -5.64 -3.47
CA ASP A 124 -18.92 -4.55 -4.44
C ASP A 124 -18.55 -5.06 -5.84
N ALA A 125 -17.88 -6.22 -5.92
CA ALA A 125 -17.54 -6.92 -7.17
C ALA A 125 -18.76 -7.59 -7.84
N GLY A 126 -19.90 -7.66 -7.16
CA GLY A 126 -21.10 -8.33 -7.67
C GLY A 126 -21.02 -9.86 -7.60
N CYS A 127 -20.04 -10.41 -6.88
CA CYS A 127 -19.91 -11.83 -6.58
C CYS A 127 -20.88 -12.22 -5.44
N TRP A 128 -22.18 -12.09 -5.70
CA TRP A 128 -23.24 -12.45 -4.74
C TRP A 128 -23.35 -13.95 -4.47
N GLU A 129 -22.63 -14.81 -5.21
CA GLU A 129 -22.71 -16.27 -5.05
C GLU A 129 -21.85 -16.85 -3.92
N ASP A 130 -20.87 -16.11 -3.37
CA ASP A 130 -19.97 -16.61 -2.30
C ASP A 130 -20.24 -16.02 -0.90
N VAL A 131 -21.25 -15.16 -0.75
CA VAL A 131 -21.61 -14.54 0.54
C VAL A 131 -22.21 -15.56 1.55
N ALA A 132 -22.43 -16.81 1.13
CA ALA A 132 -23.05 -17.86 1.94
C ALA A 132 -22.07 -18.81 2.65
N ARG A 133 -20.76 -18.51 2.69
CA ARG A 133 -19.76 -19.35 3.39
C ARG A 133 -19.02 -18.59 4.51
N VAL A 134 -19.80 -18.06 5.45
CA VAL A 134 -19.37 -17.65 6.79
C VAL A 134 -20.11 -18.50 7.82
#